data_AF-A0A496PTS1-F1
#
_entry.id   AF-A0A496PTS1-F1
#
_cell.length_a   1.000
_cell.length_b   1.000
_cell.length_c   1.000
_cell.angle_alpha   90.00
_cell.angle_beta   90.00
_cell.angle_gamma   90.00
#
_symmetry.space_group_name_H-M   'P 1'
#
loop_
_entity.id
_entity.type
_entity.pdbx_description
1 polymer ?
#
loop_
_entity_poly.entity_id
_entity_poly.type
_entity_poly.pdbx_seq_one_letter_code
_entity_poly.pdbx_strand_id
1 'polypeptide(L)' 'MKLSAYKVMRCIRPDGPWEDVATAVITEITLVDQERGKEWEYRIVAINKSGEGEPSNTVMAVL' A
#
# COMPACT_ATOMS: atom_id res chain seq x y z
N MET A 1 4.20 -9.16 19.38
CA MET A 1 4.54 -7.96 18.60
C MET A 1 3.23 -7.25 18.28
N LYS A 2 3.00 -6.02 18.76
CA LYS A 2 1.74 -5.28 18.48
C LYS A 2 1.97 -4.44 17.22
N LEU A 3 1.13 -4.66 16.20
CA LEU A 3 1.11 -3.82 15.01
C LEU A 3 0.66 -2.41 15.40
N SER A 4 1.37 -1.41 14.91
CA SER A 4 1.12 0.01 15.21
C SER A 4 0.40 0.68 14.05
N ALA A 5 0.73 0.32 12.81
CA ALA A 5 0.10 0.85 11.61
C ALA A 5 0.36 -0.06 10.39
N TYR A 6 -0.30 0.27 9.29
CA TYR A 6 -0.17 -0.34 7.98
C TYR A 6 0.11 0.76 6.97
N LYS A 7 1.24 0.68 6.26
CA LYS A 7 1.57 1.56 5.16
C LYS A 7 1.04 0.96 3.87
N VAL A 8 0.26 1.74 3.13
CA VAL A 8 -0.21 1.38 1.79
C VAL A 8 0.75 1.97 0.78
N MET A 9 1.30 1.12 -0.07
CA MET A 9 2.16 1.54 -1.17
C MET A 9 1.53 1.13 -2.50
N ARG A 10 1.76 1.91 -3.55
CA ARG A 10 1.33 1.57 -4.91
C ARG A 10 2.45 1.77 -5.93
N CYS A 11 2.38 1.10 -7.06
CA CYS A 11 3.19 1.41 -8.24
C CYS A 11 2.37 1.22 -9.53
N ILE A 12 2.79 1.88 -10.61
CA ILE A 12 2.24 1.63 -11.95
C ILE A 12 2.87 0.35 -12.50
N ARG A 13 2.06 -0.55 -13.07
CA ARG A 13 2.57 -1.75 -13.72
C ARG A 13 3.41 -1.47 -14.97
N PRO A 14 4.33 -2.38 -15.34
CA PRO A 14 4.76 -3.54 -14.57
C PRO A 14 5.87 -3.23 -13.55
N ASP A 15 6.65 -2.16 -13.78
CA ASP A 15 7.91 -1.91 -13.06
C ASP A 15 8.04 -0.45 -12.58
N GLY A 16 6.92 0.19 -12.26
CA GLY A 16 6.93 1.55 -11.70
C GLY A 16 7.56 1.59 -10.30
N PRO A 17 8.04 2.78 -9.86
CA PRO A 17 8.52 2.94 -8.49
C PRO A 17 7.36 2.76 -7.51
N TRP A 18 7.66 2.16 -6.35
CA TRP A 18 6.72 2.11 -5.24
C TRP A 18 6.65 3.45 -4.53
N GLU A 19 5.42 3.92 -4.32
CA GLU A 19 5.11 5.17 -3.65
C GLU A 19 4.25 4.92 -2.42
N ASP A 20 4.57 5.59 -1.32
CA ASP A 20 3.78 5.60 -0.10
C ASP A 20 2.55 6.48 -0.30
N VAL A 21 1.36 5.89 -0.31
CA VAL A 21 0.12 6.62 -0.62
C VAL A 21 -0.77 6.85 0.59
N ALA A 22 -0.65 6.00 1.62
CA ALA A 22 -1.40 6.18 2.85
C ALA A 22 -0.81 5.39 4.02
N THR A 23 -1.26 5.73 5.23
CA THR A 23 -1.01 4.95 6.45
C THR A 23 -2.32 4.77 7.20
N ALA A 24 -2.64 3.54 7.57
CA ALA A 24 -3.83 3.16 8.32
C ALA A 24 -3.45 2.58 9.69
N VAL A 25 -4.17 2.93 10.75
CA VAL A 25 -4.01 2.33 12.08
C VAL A 25 -4.97 1.16 12.33
N ILE A 26 -5.86 0.92 11.37
CA ILE A 26 -6.79 -0.21 11.29
C ILE A 26 -6.59 -0.94 9.95
N THR A 27 -7.25 -2.07 9.77
CA THR A 27 -7.10 -2.94 8.58
C THR A 27 -7.95 -2.51 7.39
N GLU A 28 -8.34 -1.24 7.31
CA GLU A 28 -9.20 -0.69 6.25
C GLU A 28 -8.81 0.75 5.96
N ILE A 29 -8.82 1.12 4.67
CA ILE A 29 -8.60 2.48 4.20
C ILE A 29 -9.17 2.67 2.79
N THR A 30 -9.63 3.89 2.52
CA THR A 30 -10.12 4.30 1.20
C THR A 30 -9.16 5.33 0.60
N LEU A 31 -8.64 5.05 -0.59
CA LEU A 31 -7.89 6.02 -1.39
C LEU A 31 -8.86 6.77 -2.30
N VAL A 32 -8.86 8.10 -2.22
CA VAL A 32 -9.69 8.99 -3.06
C VAL A 32 -8.85 9.62 -4.17
N ASP A 33 -9.52 10.19 -5.18
CA ASP A 33 -8.87 10.96 -6.26
C ASP A 33 -7.76 10.19 -7.01
N GLN A 34 -7.99 8.90 -7.23
CA GLN A 34 -7.06 8.06 -7.98
C GLN A 34 -7.21 8.29 -9.49
N GLU A 35 -6.09 8.28 -10.19
CA GLU A 35 -6.08 8.38 -11.65
C GLU A 35 -6.74 7.16 -12.30
N ARG A 36 -7.68 7.41 -13.22
CA ARG A 36 -8.41 6.39 -13.97
C ARG A 36 -7.62 5.88 -15.17
N GLY A 37 -7.89 4.64 -15.58
CA GLY A 37 -7.28 4.01 -16.75
C GLY A 37 -5.83 3.55 -16.54
N LYS A 38 -5.31 3.62 -15.31
CA LYS A 38 -3.98 3.12 -14.95
C LYS A 38 -4.10 1.76 -14.26
N GLU A 39 -3.20 0.86 -14.62
CA GLU A 39 -3.00 -0.40 -13.89
C GLU A 39 -2.09 -0.15 -12.70
N TRP A 40 -2.68 -0.16 -11.51
CA TRP A 40 -1.97 0.01 -10.26
C TRP A 40 -1.76 -1.34 -9.59
N GLU A 41 -0.57 -1.56 -9.03
CA GLU A 41 -0.35 -2.57 -8.00
C GLU A 41 -0.30 -1.93 -6.63
N TYR A 42 -0.92 -2.58 -5.66
CA TYR A 42 -0.92 -2.19 -4.27
C TYR A 42 -0.26 -3.25 -3.41
N ARG A 43 0.51 -2.84 -2.41
CA ARG A 43 1.02 -3.71 -1.34
C ARG A 43 0.99 -3.01 -0.01
N ILE A 44 0.93 -3.80 1.06
CA ILE A 44 0.85 -3.31 2.43
C ILE A 44 2.14 -3.66 3.16
N VAL A 45 2.67 -2.70 3.91
CA VAL A 45 3.82 -2.90 4.81
C VAL A 45 3.35 -2.69 6.25
N ALA A 46 3.49 -3.72 7.06
CA ALA A 46 3.19 -3.67 8.49
C ALA A 46 4.24 -2.84 9.23
N ILE A 47 3.81 -1.92 10.10
CA ILE A 47 4.70 -1.11 10.94
C ILE A 47 4.50 -1.51 12.40
N ASN A 48 5.59 -1.81 13.09
CA ASN A 48 5.61 -2.06 14.54
C ASN A 48 6.72 -1.22 15.22
N LYS A 49 6.92 -1.39 16.53
CA LYS A 49 7.93 -0.64 17.30
C LYS A 49 9.38 -0.82 16.81
N SER A 50 9.67 -1.92 16.15
CA SER A 50 10.98 -2.23 15.57
C SER A 50 11.14 -1.70 14.13
N GLY A 51 10.07 -1.16 13.53
CA GLY A 51 10.09 -0.58 12.19
C GLY A 51 9.13 -1.28 11.23
N GLU A 52 9.48 -1.19 9.94
CA GLU A 52 8.72 -1.75 8.82
C GLU A 52 9.02 -3.25 8.66
N GLY A 53 7.96 -4.04 8.43
CA GLY A 53 8.05 -5.45 8.11
C GLY A 53 8.21 -5.71 6.61
N GLU A 54 8.13 -6.98 6.22
CA GLU A 54 8.11 -7.35 4.81
C GLU A 54 6.81 -6.88 4.12
N PRO A 55 6.87 -6.47 2.85
CA PRO A 55 5.68 -6.15 2.07
C PRO A 55 4.79 -7.39 1.87
N SER A 56 3.48 -7.17 1.81
CA SER A 56 2.51 -8.19 1.44
C SER A 56 2.65 -8.64 -0.02
N ASN A 57 1.87 -9.66 -0.39
CA ASN A 57 1.55 -9.89 -1.79
C ASN A 57 0.94 -8.63 -2.43
N THR A 58 1.14 -8.49 -3.74
CA THR A 58 0.56 -7.39 -4.50
C THR A 58 -0.87 -7.73 -4.93
N VAL A 59 -1.71 -6.70 -5.04
CA VAL A 59 -3.04 -6.78 -5.66
C VAL A 59 -3.08 -5.75 -6.78
N MET A 60 -3.55 -6.18 -7.95
CA MET A 60 -3.72 -5.28 -9.10
C MET A 60 -5.15 -4.75 -9.13
N ALA A 61 -5.29 -3.47 -9.43
CA ALA A 61 -6.56 -2.84 -9.74
C ALA A 61 -6.43 -1.85 -10.88
N VAL A 62 -7.50 -1.74 -11.67
CA VAL A 62 -7.72 -0.70 -12.68
C VAL A 62 -8.94 0.09 -12.25
N LEU A 63 -8.83 1.41 -12.22
CA LEU A 63 -9.92 2.33 -11.92
C LEU A 63 -10.57 2.85 -13.21
#